data_AF-A0A4U6BI85-F1
#
_entry.id   AF-A0A4U6BI85-F1
#
_cell.length_a   1.000
_cell.length_b   1.000
_cell.length_c   1.000
_cell.angle_alpha   90.00
_cell.angle_beta   90.00
_cell.angle_gamma   90.00
#
_symmetry.space_group_name_H-M   'P 1'
#
loop_
_entity.id
_entity.type
_entity.pdbx_description
1 polymer ?
#
loop_
_entity_poly.entity_id
_entity_poly.type
_entity_poly.pdbx_seq_one_letter_code
_entity_poly.pdbx_strand_id
1 'polypeptide(L)'
;MLKRLFSESVMVRRPTARHELEALASEFEPSIQRAFLKAIADIVSDVQLGRIVESLERGDIDGALPALNVDPVAFVHSKRRSG
;
A
#
# COMPACT_ATOMS: atom_id res chain seq x y z
N MET A 1 -50.47 -10.16 34.80
CA MET A 1 -49.19 -9.97 35.53
C MET A 1 -48.25 -11.14 35.25
N LEU A 2 -47.71 -11.24 34.01
CA LEU A 2 -46.86 -12.38 33.59
C LEU A 2 -45.90 -11.98 32.43
N LYS A 3 -45.49 -10.71 32.36
CA LYS A 3 -44.52 -10.20 31.36
C LYS A 3 -43.08 -10.10 31.88
N ARG A 4 -42.75 -10.71 33.04
CA ARG A 4 -41.48 -10.44 33.75
C ARG A 4 -40.57 -11.67 33.95
N LEU A 5 -40.62 -12.65 33.06
CA LEU A 5 -39.72 -13.81 33.10
C LEU A 5 -38.92 -14.02 31.81
N PHE A 6 -38.98 -13.10 30.85
CA PHE A 6 -38.08 -13.07 29.70
C PHE A 6 -36.89 -12.15 29.97
N SER A 7 -36.02 -12.52 30.91
CA SER A 7 -34.65 -12.03 30.98
C SER A 7 -33.87 -12.91 31.94
N GLU A 8 -32.59 -13.13 31.63
CA GLU A 8 -31.58 -13.84 32.44
C GLU A 8 -31.42 -15.35 32.20
N SER A 9 -30.92 -15.68 31.00
CA SER A 9 -29.66 -16.45 30.86
C SER A 9 -29.41 -16.72 29.38
N VAL A 10 -29.00 -15.69 28.64
CA VAL A 10 -28.28 -15.94 27.38
C VAL A 10 -26.96 -16.60 27.79
N MET A 11 -26.87 -17.92 27.63
CA MET A 11 -25.63 -18.67 27.77
C MET A 11 -24.59 -18.09 26.80
N VAL A 12 -23.70 -17.24 27.29
CA VAL A 12 -22.50 -16.82 26.55
C VAL A 12 -21.60 -18.04 26.48
N ARG A 13 -21.68 -18.80 25.39
CA ARG A 13 -20.76 -19.92 25.16
C ARG A 13 -19.36 -19.35 24.98
N ARG A 14 -18.37 -19.90 25.71
CA ARG A 14 -16.97 -19.55 25.51
C ARG A 14 -16.61 -19.81 24.04
N PRO A 15 -16.00 -18.84 23.33
CA PRO A 15 -15.55 -19.05 21.97
C PRO A 15 -14.61 -20.25 21.92
N THR A 16 -14.72 -21.08 20.89
CA THR A 16 -13.70 -22.08 20.61
C THR A 16 -12.43 -21.39 20.16
N ALA A 17 -11.26 -21.99 20.40
CA ALA A 17 -9.96 -21.45 19.94
C ALA A 17 -9.97 -21.05 18.45
N ARG A 18 -10.68 -21.79 17.59
CA ARG A 18 -10.86 -21.43 16.18
C ARG A 18 -11.53 -20.08 15.97
N HIS A 19 -12.60 -19.80 16.71
CA HIS A 19 -13.34 -18.54 16.60
C HIS A 19 -12.51 -17.36 17.14
N GLU A 20 -11.70 -17.58 18.17
CA GLU A 20 -10.75 -16.58 18.67
C GLU A 20 -9.67 -16.28 17.63
N LEU A 21 -9.15 -17.31 16.96
CA LEU A 21 -8.18 -17.14 15.88
C LEU A 21 -8.78 -16.44 14.65
N GLU A 22 -10.03 -16.73 14.30
CA GLU A 22 -10.75 -16.06 13.20
C GLU A 22 -11.01 -14.58 13.52
N ALA A 23 -11.37 -14.26 14.77
CA ALA A 23 -11.52 -12.88 15.23
C ALA A 23 -10.19 -12.13 15.20
N LEU A 24 -9.12 -12.77 15.68
CA LEU A 24 -7.77 -12.22 15.65
C LEU A 24 -7.29 -11.97 14.21
N ALA A 25 -7.51 -12.93 13.31
CA ALA A 25 -7.18 -12.80 11.91
C ALA A 25 -7.95 -11.63 11.27
N SER A 26 -9.24 -11.51 11.55
CA SER A 26 -10.08 -10.41 11.03
C SER A 26 -9.65 -9.04 11.56
N GLU A 27 -9.20 -8.97 12.81
CA GLU A 27 -8.69 -7.73 13.42
C GLU A 27 -7.39 -7.25 12.74
N PHE A 28 -6.48 -8.17 12.43
CA PHE A 28 -5.17 -7.83 11.87
C PHE A 28 -5.12 -7.84 10.34
N GLU A 29 -6.07 -8.47 9.64
CA GLU A 29 -6.11 -8.49 8.17
C GLU A 29 -5.95 -7.09 7.55
N PRO A 30 -6.66 -6.03 8.00
CA PRO A 30 -6.50 -4.71 7.43
C PRO A 30 -5.12 -4.08 7.69
N SER A 31 -4.50 -4.35 8.84
CA SER A 31 -3.18 -3.79 9.16
C SER A 31 -2.06 -4.49 8.41
N ILE A 32 -2.15 -5.81 8.26
CA ILE A 32 -1.25 -6.63 7.45
C ILE A 32 -1.36 -6.22 5.97
N GLN A 33 -2.57 -6.07 5.45
CA GLN A 33 -2.78 -5.62 4.07
C GLN A 33 -2.14 -4.25 3.82
N ARG A 34 -2.36 -3.28 4.71
CA ARG A 34 -1.73 -1.95 4.61
C ARG A 34 -0.21 -2.03 4.64
N ALA A 35 0.36 -2.80 5.57
CA ALA A 35 1.81 -2.97 5.68
C ALA A 35 2.41 -3.62 4.43
N PHE A 36 1.73 -4.63 3.87
CA PHE A 36 2.14 -5.30 2.64
C PHE A 36 2.14 -4.37 1.43
N LEU A 37 1.04 -3.62 1.22
CA LEU A 37 0.95 -2.64 0.14
C LEU A 37 2.00 -1.54 0.29
N LYS A 38 2.26 -1.09 1.53
CA LYS A 38 3.32 -0.13 1.81
C LYS A 38 4.70 -0.69 1.43
N ALA A 39 5.02 -1.93 1.82
CA ALA A 39 6.29 -2.55 1.48
C ALA A 39 6.49 -2.66 -0.03
N ILE A 40 5.44 -2.99 -0.79
CA ILE A 40 5.48 -2.99 -2.26
C ILE A 40 5.78 -1.58 -2.79
N ALA A 41 5.07 -0.56 -2.28
CA ALA A 41 5.29 0.81 -2.71
C ALA A 41 6.71 1.30 -2.43
N ASP A 42 7.26 0.97 -1.25
CA ASP A 42 8.63 1.30 -0.86
C ASP A 42 9.63 0.62 -1.82
N ILE A 43 9.48 -0.68 -2.10
CA ILE A 43 10.36 -1.41 -3.05
C ILE A 43 10.31 -0.80 -4.45
N VAL A 44 9.12 -0.48 -4.95
CA VAL A 44 8.96 0.12 -6.28
C VAL A 44 9.60 1.51 -6.33
N SER A 45 9.41 2.33 -5.30
CA SER A 45 10.03 3.66 -5.17
C SER A 45 11.55 3.57 -5.17
N ASP A 46 12.12 2.66 -4.37
CA ASP A 46 13.57 2.48 -4.26
C ASP A 46 14.19 2.02 -5.58
N VAL A 47 13.55 1.05 -6.26
CA VAL A 47 13.98 0.55 -7.58
C VAL A 47 13.89 1.65 -8.65
N GLN A 48 12.83 2.47 -8.62
CA GLN A 48 12.71 3.61 -9.54
C GLN A 48 13.83 4.63 -9.33
N LEU A 49 14.14 4.97 -8.08
CA LEU A 49 15.20 5.92 -7.77
C LEU A 49 16.58 5.40 -8.23
N GLY A 50 16.89 4.13 -7.98
CA GLY A 50 18.14 3.53 -8.44
C GLY A 50 18.33 3.61 -9.97
N ARG A 51 17.27 3.35 -10.74
CA ARG A 51 17.29 3.47 -12.21
C ARG A 51 17.48 4.90 -12.69
N ILE A 52 16.89 5.87 -11.98
CA ILE A 52 17.08 7.29 -12.28
C ILE A 52 18.56 7.66 -12.07
N VAL A 53 19.14 7.28 -10.93
CA VAL A 53 20.55 7.55 -10.61
C VAL A 53 21.47 6.94 -11.66
N GLU A 54 21.31 5.66 -11.98
CA GLU A 54 22.14 4.96 -12.99
C GLU A 54 22.05 5.63 -14.37
N SER A 55 20.85 6.02 -14.79
CA SER A 55 20.64 6.68 -16.08
C SER A 55 21.34 8.05 -16.11
N LEU A 56 21.24 8.83 -15.03
CA LEU A 56 21.90 10.12 -14.91
C LEU A 56 23.44 10.00 -14.86
N GLU A 57 23.98 9.02 -14.12
CA GLU A 57 25.42 8.77 -14.04
C GLU A 57 26.01 8.39 -15.41
N ARG A 58 25.24 7.68 -16.24
CA ARG A 58 25.61 7.32 -17.62
C ARG A 58 25.37 8.43 -18.65
N GLY A 59 24.82 9.57 -18.24
CA GLY A 59 24.38 10.63 -19.15
C GLY A 59 23.20 10.25 -20.05
N ASP A 60 22.51 9.16 -19.71
CA ASP A 60 21.33 8.64 -20.42
C ASP A 60 20.06 9.38 -19.98
N ILE A 61 19.90 10.60 -20.49
CA ILE A 61 18.75 11.46 -20.16
C ILE A 61 17.45 10.83 -20.66
N ASP A 62 17.46 10.20 -21.83
CA ASP A 62 16.28 9.56 -22.41
C ASP A 62 15.81 8.37 -21.57
N GLY A 63 16.74 7.60 -20.97
CA GLY A 63 16.43 6.53 -20.01
C GLY A 63 15.87 7.01 -18.67
N ALA A 64 16.23 8.22 -18.23
CA ALA A 64 15.75 8.78 -16.96
C ALA A 64 14.31 9.35 -17.06
N LEU A 65 13.89 9.84 -18.23
CA LEU A 65 12.60 10.52 -18.41
C LEU A 65 11.37 9.66 -18.04
N PRO A 66 11.25 8.38 -18.48
CA PRO A 66 10.13 7.53 -18.09
C PRO A 66 10.10 7.26 -16.59
N ALA A 67 11.26 7.10 -15.95
CA ALA A 67 11.36 6.84 -14.52
C ALA A 67 10.98 8.07 -13.67
N LEU A 68 11.20 9.28 -14.21
CA LEU A 68 10.77 10.54 -13.62
C LEU A 68 9.31 10.90 -13.94
N ASN A 69 8.60 10.05 -14.71
CA ASN A 69 7.26 10.30 -15.21
C ASN A 69 7.15 11.63 -15.98
N VAL A 70 8.21 11.99 -16.69
CA VAL A 70 8.29 13.20 -17.52
C VAL A 70 7.95 12.83 -18.95
N ASP A 71 7.03 13.57 -19.54
CA ASP A 71 6.74 13.45 -20.98
C ASP A 71 7.97 13.91 -21.79
N PRO A 72 8.52 13.05 -22.68
CA PRO A 72 9.71 13.38 -23.46
C PRO A 72 9.51 14.58 -24.41
N VAL A 73 8.31 14.73 -24.97
CA VAL A 73 7.97 15.84 -25.86
C VAL A 73 7.95 17.14 -25.06
N ALA A 74 7.35 17.13 -23.86
CA ALA A 74 7.37 18.30 -22.98
C ALA A 74 8.80 18.71 -22.59
N PHE A 75 9.67 17.73 -22.31
CA PHE A 75 11.08 17.98 -22.00
C PHE A 75 11.83 18.68 -23.14
N VAL A 76 11.67 18.19 -24.39
CA VAL A 76 12.30 18.80 -25.58
C VAL A 76 11.85 20.24 -25.79
N HIS A 77 10.56 20.54 -25.57
CA HIS A 77 10.05 21.90 -25.70
C HIS A 77 10.66 22.86 -24.68
N SER A 78 10.99 22.40 -23.47
CA SER A 78 11.68 23.22 -22.46
C SER A 78 13.08 23.63 -22.92
N LYS A 79 13.87 22.69 -23.47
CA LYS A 79 15.23 22.94 -23.98
C LYS A 79 15.28 24.00 -25.08
N ARG A 80 14.23 24.08 -25.91
CA ARG A 80 14.14 25.05 -27.02
C ARG A 80 13.85 26.49 -26.58
N ARG A 81 13.28 26.69 -25.39
CA ARG A 81 12.98 28.04 -24.85
C ARG A 81 14.11 28.62 -24.00
N SER A 82 15.08 27.79 -23.64
CA SER A 82 16.18 28.15 -22.74
C SER A 82 17.50 28.44 -23.46
N GLY A 83 17.52 28.36 -24.80
CA GLY A 83 18.65 28.73 -25.67
C GLY A 83 18.27 29.89 -26.55
#